data_AF-A0A834TN22-F1
#
_entry.id   AF-A0A834TN22-F1
#
_cell.length_a   1.000
_cell.length_b   1.000
_cell.length_c   1.000
_cell.angle_alpha   90.00
_cell.angle_beta   90.00
_cell.angle_gamma   90.00
#
_symmetry.space_group_name_H-M   'P 1'
#
loop_
_entity.id
_entity.type
_entity.pdbx_description
1 polymer ?
#
loop_
_entity_poly.entity_id
_entity_poly.type
_entity_poly.pdbx_seq_one_letter_code
_entity_poly.pdbx_strand_id
1 'polypeptide(L)'
;MERCFLWDTNQSSRKFHPINWKKVCMKKSDGGLGVMKLKSMNKAFFMKIAWNIITKSNAAWVKVIKEKYRFDTLSEGPKQKASCSNLWRGICRIWSSFFPHVKKVVNND
;
A
#
# COMPACT_ATOMS: atom_id res chain seq x y z
N MET A 1 7.91 23.27 9.98
CA MET A 1 7.27 22.13 10.68
C MET A 1 8.25 20.97 10.67
N GLU A 2 8.87 20.69 11.82
CA GLU A 2 9.76 19.54 11.97
C GLU A 2 8.96 18.27 12.21
N ARG A 3 9.41 17.15 11.65
CA ARG A 3 8.79 15.84 11.84
C ARG A 3 9.35 15.26 13.14
N CYS A 4 8.62 15.41 14.25
CA CYS A 4 8.96 14.72 15.49
C CYS A 4 8.85 13.20 15.26
N PHE A 5 10.00 12.52 15.22
CA PHE A 5 10.03 11.06 15.15
C PHE A 5 9.86 10.47 16.55
N LEU A 6 9.43 9.21 16.62
CA LEU A 6 9.20 8.46 17.87
C LEU A 6 10.41 8.40 18.83
N TRP A 7 11.58 8.80 18.36
CA TRP A 7 12.87 8.76 19.06
C TRP A 7 13.56 10.13 19.08
N ASP A 8 12.86 11.19 18.69
CA ASP A 8 13.41 12.53 18.72
C ASP A 8 13.33 13.07 20.14
N THR A 9 14.42 12.92 20.90
CA THR A 9 14.49 13.37 22.30
C THR A 9 15.36 14.59 22.51
N ASN A 10 16.09 15.12 21.51
CA ASN A 10 16.87 16.37 21.66
C ASN A 10 17.23 17.04 20.31
N GLN A 11 16.93 18.34 20.19
CA GLN A 11 17.14 19.19 18.98
C GLN A 11 18.60 19.42 18.57
N SER A 12 19.60 19.01 19.36
CA SER A 12 20.99 19.48 19.20
C SER A 12 21.94 18.53 18.47
N SER A 13 21.58 17.26 18.23
CA SER A 13 22.52 16.34 17.55
C SER A 13 21.82 15.25 16.73
N ARG A 14 22.18 15.12 15.44
CA ARG A 14 21.82 13.97 14.60
C ARG A 14 22.50 12.72 15.14
N LYS A 15 21.86 12.03 16.08
CA LYS A 15 22.31 10.72 16.54
C LYS A 15 21.78 9.63 15.61
N PHE A 16 22.68 8.79 15.12
CA PHE A 16 22.30 7.56 14.44
C PHE A 16 21.75 6.59 15.50
N HIS A 17 20.46 6.28 15.43
CA HIS A 17 19.81 5.35 16.35
C HIS A 17 19.66 3.98 15.68
N PRO A 18 20.44 2.95 16.09
CA PRO A 18 20.29 1.59 15.58
C PRO A 18 19.05 0.93 16.21
N ILE A 19 17.86 1.32 15.76
CA ILE A 19 16.60 0.72 16.21
C ILE A 19 16.35 -0.54 15.36
N ASN A 20 16.32 -1.69 16.03
CA ASN A 20 15.88 -2.92 15.40
C ASN A 20 14.35 -2.90 15.23
N TRP A 21 13.89 -2.50 14.04
CA TRP A 21 12.47 -2.47 13.68
C TRP A 21 11.75 -3.80 13.88
N LYS A 22 12.47 -4.94 13.86
CA LYS A 22 11.86 -6.25 14.16
C LYS A 22 11.37 -6.29 15.62
N LYS A 23 12.15 -5.77 16.57
CA LYS A 23 11.78 -5.69 18.00
C LYS A 23 10.64 -4.71 18.23
N VAL A 24 10.68 -3.54 17.59
CA VAL A 24 9.60 -2.54 17.67
C VAL A 24 8.26 -3.11 17.17
N CYS A 25 8.29 -3.91 16.11
CA CYS A 25 7.09 -4.49 15.53
C CYS A 25 6.58 -5.77 16.21
N MET A 26 7.26 -6.27 17.24
CA MET A 26 6.77 -7.39 18.05
C MET A 26 5.56 -6.94 18.88
N LYS A 27 4.73 -7.90 19.29
CA LYS A 27 3.59 -7.62 20.18
C LYS A 27 4.10 -7.06 21.50
N LYS A 28 3.25 -6.30 22.19
CA LYS A 28 3.57 -5.80 23.54
C LYS A 28 3.85 -6.94 24.53
N SER A 29 3.18 -8.07 24.37
CA SER A 29 3.42 -9.30 25.14
C SER A 29 4.83 -9.85 24.99
N ASP A 30 5.46 -9.63 23.84
CA ASP A 30 6.75 -10.21 23.47
C ASP A 30 7.88 -9.17 23.63
N GLY A 31 7.64 -8.10 24.38
CA GLY A 31 8.61 -7.03 24.64
C GLY A 31 8.80 -6.03 23.50
N GLY A 32 7.87 -5.98 22.53
CA GLY A 32 7.83 -4.98 21.45
C GLY A 32 6.86 -3.82 21.72
N LEU A 33 6.77 -2.87 20.78
CA LEU A 33 5.83 -1.74 20.87
C LEU A 33 4.46 -2.04 20.24
N GLY A 34 4.29 -3.21 19.62
CA GLY A 34 3.06 -3.61 18.94
C GLY A 34 2.81 -2.86 17.62
N VAL A 35 3.81 -2.15 17.09
CA VAL A 35 3.68 -1.39 15.85
C VAL A 35 3.61 -2.36 14.67
N MET A 36 2.65 -2.19 13.77
CA MET A 36 2.59 -3.04 12.57
C MET A 36 3.80 -2.80 11.67
N LYS A 37 4.36 -3.88 11.12
CA LYS A 37 5.43 -3.80 10.12
C LYS A 37 4.95 -2.94 8.94
N LEU A 38 5.64 -1.84 8.68
CA LEU A 38 5.31 -0.90 7.58
C LEU A 38 5.15 -1.60 6.24
N LYS A 39 6.00 -2.60 5.95
CA LYS A 39 5.90 -3.41 4.71
C LYS A 39 4.55 -4.13 4.60
N SER A 40 4.04 -4.69 5.70
CA SER A 40 2.74 -5.36 5.74
C SER A 40 1.60 -4.36 5.59
N MET A 41 1.68 -3.22 6.28
CA MET A 41 0.67 -2.17 6.19
C MET A 41 0.60 -1.58 4.77
N ASN A 42 1.74 -1.34 4.13
CA ASN A 42 1.80 -0.88 2.74
C ASN A 42 1.20 -1.91 1.77
N LYS A 43 1.44 -3.21 1.98
CA LYS A 43 0.83 -4.27 1.16
C LYS A 43 -0.70 -4.23 1.28
N ALA A 44 -1.23 -4.17 2.51
CA ALA A 44 -2.65 -4.06 2.77
C ALA A 44 -3.26 -2.78 2.17
N PHE A 45 -2.56 -1.66 2.27
CA PHE A 45 -2.96 -0.39 1.65
C PHE A 45 -3.09 -0.51 0.13
N PHE A 46 -2.08 -1.08 -0.55
CA PHE A 46 -2.16 -1.27 -2.00
C PHE A 46 -3.27 -2.24 -2.41
N MET A 47 -3.50 -3.31 -1.64
CA MET A 47 -4.64 -4.23 -1.86
C MET A 47 -5.98 -3.50 -1.73
N LYS A 48 -6.14 -2.66 -0.71
CA LYS A 48 -7.36 -1.85 -0.52
C LYS A 48 -7.59 -0.88 -1.69
N ILE A 49 -6.54 -0.25 -2.20
CA ILE A 49 -6.65 0.62 -3.37
C ILE A 49 -6.96 -0.18 -4.63
N ALA A 50 -6.30 -1.31 -4.86
CA ALA A 50 -6.59 -2.19 -6.00
C ALA A 50 -8.05 -2.65 -5.98
N TRP A 51 -8.57 -3.03 -4.81
CA TRP A 51 -9.99 -3.35 -4.63
C TRP A 51 -10.92 -2.19 -4.96
N ASN A 52 -10.59 -0.96 -4.53
CA ASN A 52 -11.37 0.22 -4.86
C ASN A 52 -11.36 0.53 -6.37
N ILE A 53 -10.25 0.30 -7.07
CA ILE A 53 -10.18 0.49 -8.53
C ILE A 53 -11.13 -0.48 -9.25
N ILE A 54 -11.30 -1.70 -8.72
CA ILE A 54 -12.20 -2.72 -9.26
C ILE A 54 -13.66 -2.39 -8.93
N THR A 55 -13.97 -2.06 -7.68
CA THR A 55 -15.34 -1.91 -7.19
C THR A 55 -15.94 -0.53 -7.40
N LYS A 56 -15.13 0.53 -7.33
CA LYS A 56 -15.59 1.94 -7.41
C LYS A 56 -15.31 2.54 -8.78
N SER A 57 -15.72 1.87 -9.85
CA SER A 57 -15.53 2.32 -11.24
C SER A 57 -16.02 3.75 -11.49
N ASN A 58 -17.05 4.19 -10.75
CA ASN A 58 -17.66 5.51 -10.92
C ASN A 58 -16.91 6.66 -10.22
N ALA A 59 -15.96 6.38 -9.33
CA ALA A 59 -15.22 7.42 -8.63
C ALA A 59 -14.28 8.17 -9.59
N ALA A 60 -14.27 9.51 -9.53
CA ALA A 60 -13.48 10.35 -10.44
C ALA A 60 -11.98 9.98 -10.47
N TRP A 61 -11.38 9.76 -9.30
CA TRP A 61 -9.97 9.35 -9.20
C TRP A 61 -9.70 7.97 -9.81
N VAL A 62 -10.68 7.04 -9.78
CA VAL A 62 -10.56 5.73 -10.42
C VAL A 62 -10.59 5.88 -11.93
N LYS A 63 -11.49 6.71 -12.48
CA LYS A 63 -11.53 7.03 -13.92
C LYS A 63 -10.20 7.61 -14.38
N VAL A 64 -9.66 8.59 -13.66
CA VAL A 64 -8.35 9.19 -13.97
C VAL A 64 -7.23 8.15 -13.98
N ILE A 65 -7.20 7.22 -13.01
CA ILE A 65 -6.19 6.16 -12.98
C ILE A 65 -6.36 5.19 -14.15
N LYS A 66 -7.59 4.75 -14.44
CA LYS A 66 -7.88 3.84 -15.55
C LYS A 66 -7.45 4.44 -16.89
N GLU A 67 -7.81 5.70 -17.14
CA GLU A 67 -7.40 6.43 -18.35
C GLU A 67 -5.88 6.61 -18.44
N LYS A 68 -5.25 7.09 -17.36
CA LYS A 68 -3.80 7.35 -17.32
C LYS A 68 -2.97 6.10 -17.62
N TYR A 69 -3.39 4.96 -17.08
CA TYR A 69 -2.64 3.71 -17.22
C TYR A 69 -3.22 2.77 -18.27
N ARG A 70 -4.29 3.17 -18.98
CA ARG A 70 -5.05 2.34 -19.93
C ARG A 70 -5.37 0.97 -19.32
N PHE A 71 -5.84 1.00 -18.08
CA PHE A 71 -6.08 -0.20 -17.30
C PHE A 71 -7.54 -0.61 -17.37
N ASP A 72 -7.80 -1.75 -18.01
CA ASP A 72 -9.07 -2.43 -17.92
C ASP A 72 -8.95 -3.67 -17.03
N THR A 73 -9.79 -3.69 -16.00
CA THR A 73 -9.83 -4.69 -14.94
C THR A 73 -10.10 -6.12 -15.41
N LEU A 74 -10.63 -6.30 -16.62
CA LEU A 74 -11.14 -7.59 -17.10
C LEU A 74 -10.27 -8.25 -18.17
N SER A 75 -9.37 -7.51 -18.83
CA SER A 75 -8.62 -8.03 -19.98
C SER A 75 -7.14 -8.22 -19.69
N GLU A 76 -6.49 -7.23 -19.09
CA GLU A 76 -5.05 -7.29 -18.84
C GLU A 76 -4.70 -6.71 -17.46
N GLY A 77 -3.87 -7.42 -16.69
CA GLY A 77 -3.36 -6.90 -15.41
C GLY A 77 -2.60 -5.57 -15.56
N PRO A 78 -2.43 -4.80 -14.48
CA PRO A 78 -1.78 -3.50 -14.49
C PRO A 78 -0.31 -3.63 -14.90
N LYS A 79 0.06 -2.98 -16.00
CA LYS A 79 1.42 -2.97 -16.55
C LYS A 79 2.25 -1.83 -15.95
N GLN A 80 3.51 -2.11 -15.61
CA GLN A 80 4.45 -1.06 -15.18
C GLN A 80 4.98 -0.31 -16.40
N LYS A 81 4.85 1.03 -16.39
CA LYS A 81 5.55 1.92 -17.31
C LYS A 81 6.74 2.56 -16.59
N ALA A 82 7.80 2.94 -17.32
CA ALA A 82 9.01 3.53 -16.73
C ALA A 82 8.70 4.76 -15.85
N SER A 83 7.83 5.66 -16.33
CA SER A 83 7.35 6.83 -15.58
C SER A 83 5.97 6.57 -14.94
N CYS A 84 5.87 5.57 -14.06
CA CYS A 84 4.67 5.35 -13.25
C CYS A 84 4.80 5.92 -11.83
N SER A 85 3.67 6.29 -11.24
CA SER A 85 3.63 6.78 -9.86
C SER A 85 3.99 5.67 -8.88
N ASN A 86 4.52 6.01 -7.71
CA ASN A 86 4.82 5.04 -6.66
C ASN A 86 3.58 4.22 -6.25
N LEU A 87 2.40 4.85 -6.30
CA LEU A 87 1.12 4.19 -6.09
C LEU A 87 0.89 3.08 -7.13
N TRP A 88 0.96 3.42 -8.41
CA TRP A 88 0.74 2.46 -9.50
C TRP A 88 1.76 1.33 -9.48
N ARG A 89 3.03 1.67 -9.24
CA ARG A 89 4.11 0.68 -9.09
C ARG A 89 3.82 -0.30 -7.95
N GLY A 90 3.33 0.20 -6.82
CA GLY A 90 2.90 -0.62 -5.69
C GLY A 90 1.76 -1.57 -6.06
N ILE A 91 0.75 -1.06 -6.77
CA ILE A 91 -0.39 -1.85 -7.26
C ILE A 91 0.08 -2.97 -8.21
N CYS A 92 0.91 -2.66 -9.22
CA CYS A 92 1.46 -3.67 -10.12
C CYS A 92 2.21 -4.78 -9.37
N ARG A 93 2.99 -4.42 -8.34
CA ARG A 93 3.75 -5.39 -7.55
C ARG A 93 2.87 -6.34 -6.74
N ILE A 94 1.74 -5.87 -6.24
CA ILE A 94 0.83 -6.71 -5.43
C ILE A 94 -0.19 -7.47 -6.28
N TRP A 95 -0.39 -7.06 -7.54
CA TRP A 95 -1.48 -7.53 -8.38
C TRP A 95 -1.49 -9.05 -8.56
N SER A 96 -0.33 -9.66 -8.83
CA SER A 96 -0.19 -11.11 -9.01
C SER A 96 -0.63 -11.90 -7.76
N SER A 97 -0.39 -11.37 -6.56
CA SER A 97 -0.82 -11.99 -5.31
C SER A 97 -2.29 -11.71 -4.96
N PHE A 98 -2.84 -10.61 -5.48
CA PHE A 98 -4.16 -10.11 -5.12
C PHE A 98 -5.25 -10.64 -6.06
N PHE A 99 -5.04 -10.58 -7.37
CA PHE A 99 -6.05 -10.90 -8.39
C PHE A 99 -6.63 -12.32 -8.30
N PRO A 100 -5.86 -13.39 -8.00
CA PRO A 100 -6.42 -14.74 -7.85
C PRO A 100 -7.49 -14.87 -6.76
N HIS A 101 -7.52 -13.94 -5.81
CA HIS A 101 -8.46 -13.96 -4.68
C HIS A 101 -9.68 -13.05 -4.92
N VAL A 102 -9.74 -12.36 -6.06
CA VAL A 102 -10.86 -11.49 -6.43
C VAL A 102 -11.90 -12.31 -7.18
N LYS A 103 -13.10 -12.43 -6.61
CA LYS A 103 -14.28 -13.02 -7.27
C LYS A 103 -15.32 -11.94 -7.51
N LYS A 104 -15.83 -11.83 -8.73
CA LYS A 104 -16.95 -10.95 -9.05
C LYS A 104 -18.23 -11.78 -8.97
N VAL A 105 -19.07 -11.51 -7.97
CA VAL A 105 -20.42 -12.07 -7.90
C VAL A 105 -21.30 -11.21 -8.80
N VAL A 106 -21.85 -11.79 -9.87
CA VAL A 106 -22.86 -11.16 -10.71
C VAL A 106 -24.20 -11.70 -10.22
N ASN A 107 -24.92 -10.91 -9.44
CA ASN A 107 -26.33 -11.22 -9.18
C ASN A 107 -27.10 -10.87 -10.46
N ASN A 108 -27.60 -11.91 -11.13
CA ASN A 108 -28.67 -11.76 -12.10
C ASN A 108 -29.99 -11.68 -11.31
N ASP A 109 -30.61 -10.50 -11.31
CA ASP A 109 -32.04 -10.35 -11.06
C ASP A 109 -32.78 -10.43 -12.41
#